data_AF-A0A0K1EK10-F1
#
_entry.id   AF-A0A0K1EK10-F1
#
_cell.length_a   1.000
_cell.length_b   1.000
_cell.length_c   1.000
_cell.angle_alpha   90.00
_cell.angle_beta   90.00
_cell.angle_gamma   90.00
#
_symmetry.space_group_name_H-M   'P 1'
#
loop_
_entity.id
_entity.type
_entity.pdbx_description
1 polymer ?
#
loop_
_entity_poly.entity_id
_entity_poly.type
_entity_poly.pdbx_seq_one_letter_code
_entity_poly.pdbx_strand_id
1 'polypeptide(L)'
;MSLTGALRARIPERWIQRWPTIRAVLVTYHVIAVFVLAFPTPGGVMQRSSWENPTTQNEFRLWTERLRNFGMEITQKELETELWDFAERYLDVRRTTDAPFRPYAEYLGVRQSWRLFVAPQRYPVRVEVSIREGGTWRLIYQSRSSEHTWRATQLNRYRLRRAMFQTAWERERAAFKTFCDWIADQAAADFPEATEVMVRQLRYRTPAPAEARAGETILEPTYLSREVRKLKEHRK
;
A
#
# COMPACT_ATOMS: atom_id res chain seq x y z
N MET A 1 -32.53 10.99 -46.41
CA MET A 1 -33.09 10.86 -45.04
C MET A 1 -31.99 10.27 -44.15
N SER A 2 -31.54 10.97 -43.10
CA SER A 2 -30.43 10.45 -42.27
C SER A 2 -30.89 9.25 -41.43
N LEU A 3 -30.00 8.28 -41.20
CA LEU A 3 -30.23 7.13 -40.31
C LEU A 3 -30.73 7.56 -38.91
N THR A 4 -30.29 8.72 -38.44
CA THR A 4 -30.72 9.33 -37.18
C THR A 4 -32.18 9.81 -37.20
N GLY A 5 -32.70 10.27 -38.34
CA GLY A 5 -34.11 10.67 -38.50
C GLY A 5 -35.05 9.46 -38.53
N ALA A 6 -34.65 8.38 -39.20
CA ALA A 6 -35.42 7.14 -39.27
C ALA A 6 -35.49 6.41 -37.91
N LEU A 7 -34.43 6.47 -37.10
CA LEU A 7 -34.42 5.92 -35.74
C LEU A 7 -35.29 6.72 -34.76
N ARG A 8 -35.30 8.06 -34.86
CA ARG A 8 -36.20 8.92 -34.05
C ARG A 8 -37.67 8.65 -34.33
N ALA A 9 -38.04 8.36 -35.58
CA ALA A 9 -39.42 8.05 -35.96
C ALA A 9 -39.98 6.76 -35.33
N ARG A 10 -39.11 5.89 -34.80
CA ARG A 10 -39.50 4.63 -34.12
C ARG A 10 -39.61 4.75 -32.61
N ILE A 11 -39.16 5.85 -32.01
CA ILE A 11 -39.23 6.05 -30.56
C ILE A 11 -40.55 6.74 -30.26
N PRO A 12 -41.46 6.11 -29.49
CA PRO A 12 -42.72 6.75 -29.12
C PRO A 12 -42.47 8.10 -28.44
N GLU A 13 -43.22 9.14 -28.80
CA GLU A 13 -42.99 10.52 -28.34
C GLU A 13 -42.99 10.65 -26.80
N ARG A 14 -43.77 9.81 -26.11
CA ARG A 14 -43.76 9.65 -24.65
C ARG A 14 -42.37 9.33 -24.07
N TRP A 15 -41.54 8.57 -24.79
CA TRP A 15 -40.18 8.25 -24.37
C TRP A 15 -39.25 9.43 -24.58
N ILE A 16 -39.40 10.18 -25.67
CA ILE A 16 -38.61 11.39 -25.92
C ILE A 16 -38.87 12.43 -24.82
N GLN A 17 -40.13 12.60 -24.41
CA GLN A 17 -40.52 13.52 -23.33
C GLN A 17 -40.09 13.05 -21.93
N ARG A 18 -40.13 11.74 -21.65
CA ARG A 18 -39.74 11.17 -20.33
C ARG A 18 -38.24 10.94 -20.18
N TRP A 19 -37.50 10.85 -21.30
CA TRP A 19 -36.07 10.53 -21.29
C TRP A 19 -35.22 11.49 -20.45
N PRO A 20 -35.42 12.82 -20.48
CA PRO A 20 -34.69 13.73 -19.61
C PRO A 20 -34.88 13.39 -18.12
N THR A 21 -36.11 13.09 -17.70
CA THR A 21 -36.44 12.73 -16.32
C THR A 21 -35.80 11.39 -15.93
N ILE A 22 -35.90 10.37 -16.78
CA ILE A 22 -35.28 9.06 -16.54
C ILE A 22 -33.76 9.22 -16.42
N ARG A 23 -33.14 9.96 -17.34
CA ARG A 23 -31.71 10.25 -17.30
C ARG A 23 -31.33 11.02 -16.02
N ALA A 24 -32.11 12.02 -15.63
CA ALA A 24 -31.86 12.76 -14.39
C ALA A 24 -31.90 11.83 -13.16
N VAL A 25 -32.91 10.94 -13.06
CA VAL A 25 -33.00 9.95 -11.98
C VAL A 25 -31.78 9.02 -11.98
N LEU A 26 -31.38 8.49 -13.14
CA LEU A 26 -30.21 7.60 -13.24
C LEU A 26 -28.90 8.29 -12.85
N VAL A 27 -28.70 9.54 -13.30
CA VAL A 27 -27.51 10.33 -12.95
C VAL A 27 -27.50 10.66 -11.47
N THR A 28 -28.62 11.10 -10.91
CA THR A 28 -28.75 11.38 -9.47
C THR A 28 -28.48 10.13 -8.64
N TYR A 29 -29.06 8.99 -9.04
CA TYR A 29 -28.79 7.71 -8.39
C TYR A 29 -27.30 7.34 -8.44
N HIS A 30 -26.65 7.48 -9.60
CA HIS A 30 -25.22 7.24 -9.74
C HIS A 30 -24.39 8.15 -8.82
N VAL A 31 -24.66 9.45 -8.81
CA VAL A 31 -23.93 10.42 -7.98
C VAL A 31 -24.10 10.11 -6.50
N ILE A 32 -25.33 9.83 -6.04
CA ILE A 32 -25.59 9.44 -4.64
C ILE A 32 -24.88 8.14 -4.30
N ALA A 33 -24.97 7.13 -5.18
CA ALA A 33 -24.33 5.84 -4.96
C ALA A 33 -22.81 5.99 -4.85
N VAL A 34 -22.17 6.70 -5.78
CA VAL A 34 -20.72 6.94 -5.75
C VAL A 34 -20.33 7.75 -4.51
N PHE A 35 -21.10 8.79 -4.16
CA PHE A 35 -20.85 9.61 -2.98
C PHE A 35 -20.89 8.77 -1.68
N VAL A 36 -21.94 7.98 -1.49
CA VAL A 36 -22.08 7.08 -0.33
C VAL A 36 -20.93 6.05 -0.30
N LEU A 37 -20.65 5.41 -1.43
CA LEU A 37 -19.64 4.35 -1.51
C LEU A 37 -18.21 4.88 -1.38
N ALA A 38 -17.98 6.16 -1.67
CA ALA A 38 -16.69 6.82 -1.51
C ALA A 38 -16.34 7.14 -0.06
N PHE A 39 -17.30 7.05 0.88
CA PHE A 39 -16.99 7.25 2.30
C PHE A 39 -15.94 6.23 2.77
N PRO A 40 -14.93 6.71 3.51
CA PRO A 40 -13.78 5.90 3.86
C PRO A 40 -14.14 4.67 4.66
N THR A 41 -13.27 3.65 4.58
CA THR A 41 -13.35 2.48 5.44
C THR A 41 -12.06 2.32 6.21
N PRO A 42 -12.11 2.17 7.55
CA PRO A 42 -10.96 1.67 8.31
C PRO A 42 -10.60 0.23 7.89
N GLY A 43 -11.51 -0.50 7.21
CA GLY A 43 -11.20 -1.73 6.50
C GLY A 43 -10.49 -2.78 7.36
N GLY A 44 -9.44 -3.41 6.83
CA GLY A 44 -8.63 -4.42 7.53
C GLY A 44 -7.81 -3.91 8.73
N VAL A 45 -7.94 -2.63 9.11
CA VAL A 45 -7.27 -2.04 10.28
C VAL A 45 -8.11 -2.21 11.54
N MET A 46 -9.39 -2.62 11.44
CA MET A 46 -10.20 -3.05 12.60
C MET A 46 -9.80 -4.45 13.08
N GLN A 47 -8.52 -4.61 13.42
CA GLN A 47 -7.95 -5.79 14.04
C GLN A 47 -7.08 -5.31 15.20
N ARG A 48 -7.31 -5.83 16.41
CA ARG A 48 -6.55 -5.40 17.59
C ARG A 48 -5.04 -5.59 17.44
N SER A 49 -4.61 -6.66 16.78
CA SER A 49 -3.20 -6.88 16.42
C SER A 49 -2.58 -5.79 15.54
N SER A 50 -3.39 -5.11 14.71
CA SER A 50 -2.91 -3.95 13.91
C SER A 50 -2.75 -2.69 14.76
N TRP A 51 -3.51 -2.58 15.85
CA TRP A 51 -3.46 -1.46 16.79
C TRP A 51 -2.31 -1.61 17.78
N GLU A 52 -1.96 -2.84 18.15
CA GLU A 52 -0.77 -3.19 18.93
C GLU A 52 0.55 -2.93 18.20
N ASN A 53 0.52 -2.69 16.88
CA ASN A 53 1.73 -2.41 16.12
C ASN A 53 2.46 -1.18 16.69
N PRO A 54 3.79 -1.23 16.92
CA PRO A 54 4.55 -0.10 17.45
C PRO A 54 4.38 1.21 16.67
N THR A 55 4.16 1.13 15.35
CA THR A 55 3.89 2.30 14.52
C THR A 55 2.55 2.94 14.88
N THR A 56 1.51 2.14 15.06
CA THR A 56 0.16 2.60 15.43
C THR A 56 0.15 3.16 16.86
N GLN A 57 0.77 2.46 17.80
CA GLN A 57 0.92 2.92 19.19
C GLN A 57 1.67 4.27 19.27
N ASN A 58 2.69 4.46 18.43
CA ASN A 58 3.37 5.75 18.35
C ASN A 58 2.48 6.87 17.78
N GLU A 59 1.57 6.58 16.84
CA GLU A 59 0.59 7.57 16.39
C GLU A 59 -0.41 7.91 17.49
N PHE A 60 -0.93 6.92 18.24
CA PHE A 60 -1.80 7.20 19.39
C PHE A 60 -1.11 8.11 20.39
N ARG A 61 0.15 7.80 20.76
CA ARG A 61 0.94 8.66 21.65
C ARG A 61 1.02 10.11 21.16
N LEU A 62 1.36 10.32 19.89
CA LEU A 62 1.49 11.67 19.31
C LEU A 62 0.15 12.41 19.27
N TRP A 63 -0.95 11.73 18.98
CA TRP A 63 -2.27 12.34 19.02
C TRP A 63 -2.71 12.66 20.44
N THR A 64 -2.46 11.77 21.41
CA THR A 64 -2.70 12.03 22.83
C THR A 64 -1.93 13.25 23.31
N GLU A 65 -0.63 13.35 22.99
CA GLU A 65 0.19 14.53 23.33
C GLU A 65 -0.40 15.81 22.73
N ARG A 66 -0.86 15.79 21.48
CA ARG A 66 -1.52 16.94 20.85
C ARG A 66 -2.83 17.31 21.55
N LEU A 67 -3.69 16.33 21.82
CA LEU A 67 -4.97 16.57 22.49
C LEU A 67 -4.76 17.16 23.90
N ARG A 68 -3.76 16.66 24.63
CA ARG A 68 -3.34 17.23 25.93
C ARG A 68 -2.84 18.66 25.79
N ASN A 69 -2.08 18.99 24.75
CA ASN A 69 -1.66 20.37 24.48
C ASN A 69 -2.85 21.30 24.14
N PHE A 70 -3.97 20.75 23.67
CA PHE A 70 -5.23 21.47 23.48
C PHE A 70 -6.13 21.49 24.74
N GLY A 71 -5.63 21.02 25.88
CA GLY A 71 -6.36 21.04 27.15
C GLY A 71 -7.30 19.84 27.37
N MET A 72 -7.25 18.80 26.52
CA MET A 72 -8.00 17.57 26.75
C MET A 72 -7.18 16.60 27.61
N GLU A 73 -7.62 16.35 28.84
CA GLU A 73 -7.06 15.33 29.72
C GLU A 73 -7.52 13.93 29.27
N ILE A 74 -6.82 13.37 28.30
CA ILE A 74 -7.06 12.01 27.80
C ILE A 74 -5.76 11.21 27.83
N THR A 75 -5.84 9.95 28.26
CA THR A 75 -4.73 9.00 28.18
C THR A 75 -4.69 8.32 26.81
N GLN A 76 -3.55 7.71 26.48
CA GLN A 76 -3.40 6.96 25.23
C GLN A 76 -4.42 5.80 25.13
N LYS A 77 -4.66 5.10 26.25
CA LYS A 77 -5.56 3.96 26.30
C LYS A 77 -7.02 4.37 26.16
N GLU A 78 -7.40 5.50 26.77
CA GLU A 78 -8.75 6.07 26.59
C GLU A 78 -8.96 6.50 25.14
N LEU A 79 -7.99 7.23 24.54
CA LEU A 79 -8.07 7.61 23.13
C LEU A 79 -8.20 6.40 22.21
N GLU A 80 -7.44 5.33 22.47
CA GLU A 80 -7.53 4.08 21.74
C GLU A 80 -8.94 3.46 21.86
N THR A 81 -9.49 3.41 23.07
CA THR A 81 -10.82 2.83 23.31
C THR A 81 -11.92 3.64 22.61
N GLU A 82 -11.91 4.96 22.78
CA GLU A 82 -12.90 5.87 22.18
C GLU A 82 -12.86 5.82 20.65
N LEU A 83 -11.67 5.80 20.06
CA LEU A 83 -11.52 5.69 18.61
C LEU A 83 -11.97 4.32 18.08
N TRP A 84 -11.75 3.26 18.85
CA TRP A 84 -12.23 1.93 18.49
C TRP A 84 -13.76 1.88 18.45
N ASP A 85 -14.41 2.35 19.53
CA ASP A 85 -15.86 2.36 19.65
C ASP A 85 -16.50 3.27 18.58
N PHE A 86 -15.90 4.43 18.32
CA PHE A 86 -16.32 5.30 17.23
C PHE A 86 -16.21 4.60 15.87
N ALA A 87 -15.10 3.90 15.61
CA ALA A 87 -14.89 3.21 14.35
C ALA A 87 -15.87 2.04 14.14
N GLU A 88 -16.21 1.29 15.19
CA GLU A 88 -17.25 0.25 15.14
C GLU A 88 -18.62 0.83 14.78
N ARG A 89 -19.05 1.87 15.50
CA ARG A 89 -20.34 2.55 15.22
C ARG A 89 -20.39 3.12 13.80
N TYR A 90 -19.31 3.77 13.37
CA TYR A 90 -19.19 4.29 12.01
C TYR A 90 -19.33 3.18 10.97
N LEU A 91 -18.67 2.03 11.17
CA LEU A 91 -18.75 0.90 10.26
C LEU A 91 -20.16 0.29 10.16
N ASP A 92 -20.91 0.26 11.26
CA ASP A 92 -22.27 -0.27 11.26
C ASP A 92 -23.25 0.66 10.55
N VAL A 93 -23.16 1.98 10.79
CA VAL A 93 -23.91 2.98 10.03
C VAL A 93 -23.57 2.87 8.54
N ARG A 94 -22.28 2.76 8.21
CA ARG A 94 -21.83 2.63 6.82
C ARG A 94 -22.34 1.36 6.16
N ARG A 95 -22.30 0.21 6.84
CA ARG A 95 -22.81 -1.06 6.30
C ARG A 95 -24.28 -0.95 5.90
N THR A 96 -25.08 -0.28 6.73
CA THR A 96 -26.50 -0.04 6.48
C THR A 96 -26.71 0.93 5.32
N THR A 97 -25.90 2.00 5.25
CA THR A 97 -25.99 3.03 4.20
C THR A 97 -25.51 2.52 2.83
N ASP A 98 -24.49 1.66 2.81
CA ASP A 98 -23.93 1.05 1.60
C ASP A 98 -24.81 -0.04 1.00
N ALA A 99 -25.54 -0.77 1.84
CA ALA A 99 -26.34 -1.94 1.46
C ALA A 99 -27.20 -1.74 0.19
N PRO A 100 -27.99 -0.65 0.04
CA PRO A 100 -28.83 -0.46 -1.15
C PRO A 100 -28.03 -0.24 -2.44
N PHE A 101 -26.80 0.28 -2.36
CA PHE A 101 -25.97 0.57 -3.52
C PHE A 101 -25.02 -0.59 -3.88
N ARG A 102 -24.94 -1.62 -3.03
CA ARG A 102 -24.01 -2.73 -3.22
C ARG A 102 -24.21 -3.49 -4.55
N PRO A 103 -25.43 -3.92 -4.94
CA PRO A 103 -25.62 -4.64 -6.20
C PRO A 103 -25.26 -3.77 -7.41
N TYR A 104 -25.61 -2.49 -7.36
CA TYR A 104 -25.25 -1.52 -8.39
C TYR A 104 -23.74 -1.36 -8.52
N ALA A 105 -23.04 -1.22 -7.39
CA ALA A 105 -21.60 -1.09 -7.33
C ALA A 105 -20.87 -2.32 -7.88
N GLU A 106 -21.40 -3.50 -7.59
CA GLU A 106 -20.88 -4.78 -8.08
C GLU A 106 -21.13 -4.95 -9.57
N TYR A 107 -22.33 -4.61 -10.05
CA TYR A 107 -22.68 -4.73 -11.46
C TYR A 107 -21.88 -3.78 -12.36
N LEU A 108 -21.73 -2.51 -11.97
CA LEU A 108 -21.01 -1.51 -12.77
C LEU A 108 -19.52 -1.36 -12.43
N GLY A 109 -19.03 -2.07 -11.40
CA GLY A 109 -17.64 -1.96 -10.96
C GLY A 109 -17.28 -0.59 -10.37
N VAL A 110 -18.24 0.17 -9.84
CA VAL A 110 -18.03 1.53 -9.31
C VAL A 110 -17.59 1.57 -7.84
N ARG A 111 -17.03 0.47 -7.32
CA ARG A 111 -16.46 0.45 -5.97
C ARG A 111 -15.18 1.27 -5.92
N GLN A 112 -15.21 2.39 -5.20
CA GLN A 112 -14.04 3.18 -4.87
C GLN A 112 -13.68 3.02 -3.39
N SER A 113 -13.16 1.85 -3.00
CA SER A 113 -12.67 1.64 -1.64
C SER A 113 -11.29 2.28 -1.48
N TRP A 114 -11.26 3.50 -0.96
CA TRP A 114 -10.03 4.11 -0.47
C TRP A 114 -9.89 3.80 1.01
N ARG A 115 -8.76 3.18 1.38
CA ARG A 115 -8.37 3.09 2.80
C ARG A 115 -7.89 4.49 3.20
N LEU A 116 -8.63 5.15 4.08
CA LEU A 116 -8.23 6.48 4.55
C LEU A 116 -6.91 6.33 5.31
N PHE A 117 -5.87 7.02 4.84
CA PHE A 117 -4.56 7.22 5.50
C PHE A 117 -4.22 6.19 6.57
N VAL A 118 -3.98 4.94 6.15
CA VAL A 118 -3.35 3.95 7.04
C VAL A 118 -2.01 4.53 7.43
N ALA A 119 -1.74 4.59 8.74
CA ALA A 119 -0.65 5.33 9.36
C ALA A 119 0.62 5.35 8.48
N PRO A 120 1.25 6.51 8.26
CA PRO A 120 2.41 6.61 7.40
C PRO A 120 3.47 5.61 7.87
N GLN A 121 3.92 4.75 6.95
CA GLN A 121 4.91 3.72 7.26
C GLN A 121 6.21 4.39 7.70
N ARG A 122 6.43 4.49 9.01
CA ARG A 122 7.66 5.04 9.60
C ARG A 122 8.84 4.08 9.50
N TYR A 123 8.58 2.84 9.08
CA TYR A 123 9.59 1.81 8.91
C TYR A 123 9.62 1.25 7.49
N PRO A 124 10.04 2.04 6.48
CA PRO A 124 10.11 1.57 5.10
C PRO A 124 11.11 0.42 4.97
N VAL A 125 10.78 -0.50 4.07
CA VAL A 125 11.66 -1.62 3.72
C VAL A 125 12.60 -1.20 2.60
N ARG A 126 13.88 -1.58 2.72
CA ARG A 126 14.86 -1.55 1.64
C ARG A 126 15.33 -2.95 1.33
N VAL A 127 15.62 -3.16 0.05
CA VAL A 127 16.33 -4.35 -0.44
C VAL A 127 17.79 -4.00 -0.66
N GLU A 128 18.65 -4.88 -0.18
CA GLU A 128 20.08 -4.91 -0.46
C GLU A 128 20.46 -6.23 -1.14
N VAL A 129 21.38 -6.16 -2.10
CA VAL A 129 21.96 -7.33 -2.75
C VAL A 129 23.47 -7.25 -2.62
N SER A 130 24.06 -8.29 -2.05
CA SER A 130 25.50 -8.46 -1.90
C SER A 130 25.93 -9.74 -2.60
N ILE A 131 27.13 -9.77 -3.17
CA ILE A 131 27.72 -10.99 -3.74
C ILE A 131 28.98 -11.37 -2.98
N ARG A 132 29.34 -12.65 -3.04
CA ARG A 132 30.57 -13.16 -2.45
C ARG A 132 31.60 -13.43 -3.54
N GLU A 133 32.71 -12.72 -3.49
CA GLU A 133 33.78 -12.76 -4.48
C GLU A 133 35.13 -12.76 -3.73
N GLY A 134 36.04 -13.67 -4.06
CA GLY A 134 37.31 -13.83 -3.32
C GLY A 134 37.12 -14.11 -1.82
N GLY A 135 36.00 -14.74 -1.44
CA GLY A 135 35.66 -15.03 -0.03
C GLY A 135 35.01 -13.88 0.74
N THR A 136 34.98 -12.66 0.18
CA THR A 136 34.46 -11.44 0.82
C THR A 136 33.08 -11.05 0.28
N TRP A 137 32.23 -10.46 1.13
CA TRP A 137 30.93 -9.94 0.73
C TRP A 137 31.05 -8.50 0.25
N ARG A 138 30.59 -8.24 -0.98
CA ARG A 138 30.55 -6.91 -1.58
C ARG A 138 29.11 -6.50 -1.87
N LEU A 139 28.69 -5.34 -1.37
CA LEU A 139 27.37 -4.77 -1.66
C LEU A 139 27.35 -4.24 -3.10
N ILE A 140 26.41 -4.72 -3.90
CA ILE A 140 26.31 -4.36 -5.33
C ILE A 140 25.05 -3.55 -5.65
N TYR A 141 23.98 -3.75 -4.87
CA TYR A 141 22.77 -2.96 -4.98
C TYR A 141 22.20 -2.62 -3.62
N GLN A 142 21.77 -1.37 -3.45
CA GLN A 142 20.95 -0.94 -2.33
C GLN A 142 19.83 -0.03 -2.86
N SER A 143 18.62 -0.26 -2.37
CA SER A 143 17.44 0.51 -2.78
C SER A 143 17.65 2.02 -2.58
N ARG A 144 17.57 2.79 -3.66
CA ARG A 144 17.78 4.26 -3.69
C ARG A 144 19.18 4.73 -3.28
N SER A 145 20.19 3.87 -3.34
CA SER A 145 21.59 4.29 -3.19
C SER A 145 22.12 4.89 -4.49
N SER A 146 22.96 5.91 -4.39
CA SER A 146 23.77 6.44 -5.50
C SER A 146 25.07 5.67 -5.74
N GLU A 147 25.50 4.86 -4.77
CA GLU A 147 26.78 4.15 -4.81
C GLU A 147 26.61 2.68 -5.26
N HIS A 148 25.63 1.99 -4.68
CA HIS A 148 25.36 0.58 -4.98
C HIS A 148 24.21 0.46 -5.98
N THR A 149 24.54 0.51 -7.26
CA THR A 149 23.57 0.75 -8.34
C THR A 149 23.38 -0.40 -9.32
N TRP A 150 23.85 -1.62 -9.01
CA TRP A 150 23.67 -2.78 -9.89
C TRP A 150 22.19 -2.97 -10.26
N ARG A 151 21.89 -2.92 -11.56
CA ARG A 151 20.54 -2.98 -12.15
C ARG A 151 19.53 -1.99 -11.55
N ALA A 152 20.00 -0.85 -11.01
CA ALA A 152 19.15 0.19 -10.43
C ALA A 152 18.05 0.67 -11.39
N THR A 153 18.32 0.77 -12.70
CA THR A 153 17.34 1.16 -13.72
C THR A 153 16.14 0.20 -13.81
N GLN A 154 16.34 -1.08 -13.49
CA GLN A 154 15.29 -2.10 -13.46
C GLN A 154 14.65 -2.17 -12.07
N LEU A 155 15.47 -2.31 -11.02
CA LEU A 155 15.03 -2.51 -9.63
C LEU A 155 14.32 -1.28 -9.06
N ASN A 156 14.70 -0.07 -9.47
CA ASN A 156 14.05 1.17 -9.03
C ASN A 156 12.79 1.54 -9.86
N ARG A 157 12.38 0.75 -10.85
CA ARG A 157 11.11 1.01 -11.55
C ARG A 157 9.94 0.88 -10.60
N TYR A 158 8.93 1.73 -10.80
CA TYR A 158 7.75 1.81 -9.94
C TYR A 158 7.11 0.43 -9.66
N ARG A 159 6.89 -0.39 -10.70
CA ARG A 159 6.27 -1.71 -10.57
C ARG A 159 7.11 -2.67 -9.73
N LEU A 160 8.42 -2.73 -9.97
CA LEU A 160 9.30 -3.66 -9.27
C LEU A 160 9.54 -3.20 -7.82
N ARG A 161 9.65 -1.89 -7.58
CA ARG A 161 9.66 -1.32 -6.22
C ARG A 161 8.42 -1.70 -5.43
N ARG A 162 7.23 -1.61 -6.03
CA ARG A 162 5.99 -2.00 -5.37
C ARG A 162 6.01 -3.48 -5.02
N ALA A 163 6.44 -4.34 -5.95
CA ALA A 163 6.55 -5.77 -5.70
C ALA A 163 7.57 -6.09 -4.58
N MET A 164 8.76 -5.49 -4.60
CA MET A 164 9.78 -5.64 -3.56
C MET A 164 9.30 -5.18 -2.18
N PHE A 165 8.45 -4.14 -2.12
CA PHE A 165 7.84 -3.73 -0.86
C PHE A 165 6.82 -4.76 -0.35
N GLN A 166 6.02 -5.34 -1.26
CA GLN A 166 5.02 -6.35 -0.90
C GLN A 166 5.66 -7.65 -0.42
N THR A 167 6.79 -8.07 -1.00
CA THR A 167 7.51 -9.29 -0.55
C THR A 167 8.03 -9.20 0.88
N ALA A 168 8.04 -8.01 1.48
CA ALA A 168 8.42 -7.82 2.89
C ALA A 168 7.28 -8.06 3.88
N TRP A 169 6.08 -8.38 3.39
CA TRP A 169 4.97 -8.81 4.22
C TRP A 169 5.13 -10.29 4.55
N GLU A 170 4.80 -10.67 5.78
CA GLU A 170 5.04 -12.04 6.26
C GLU A 170 4.34 -13.11 5.41
N ARG A 171 3.13 -12.84 4.95
CA ARG A 171 2.38 -13.75 4.06
C ARG A 171 3.02 -13.94 2.68
N GLU A 172 3.91 -13.04 2.27
CA GLU A 172 4.54 -13.01 0.94
C GLU A 172 5.96 -13.60 0.94
N ARG A 173 6.35 -14.36 1.99
CA ARG A 173 7.68 -15.00 2.09
C ARG A 173 8.01 -15.87 0.87
N ALA A 174 7.03 -16.57 0.30
CA ALA A 174 7.22 -17.37 -0.91
C ALA A 174 7.60 -16.49 -2.11
N ALA A 175 6.91 -15.36 -2.30
CA ALA A 175 7.23 -14.39 -3.34
C ALA A 175 8.62 -13.76 -3.14
N PHE A 176 9.05 -13.56 -1.88
CA PHE A 176 10.42 -13.12 -1.59
C PHE A 176 11.47 -14.14 -2.05
N LYS A 177 11.25 -15.44 -1.82
CA LYS A 177 12.16 -16.50 -2.29
C LYS A 177 12.27 -16.53 -3.81
N THR A 178 11.13 -16.48 -4.52
CA THR A 178 11.12 -16.41 -5.99
C THR A 178 11.86 -15.17 -6.50
N PHE A 179 11.72 -14.03 -5.83
CA PHE A 179 12.49 -12.83 -6.15
C PHE A 179 14.00 -13.04 -5.93
N CYS A 180 14.40 -13.72 -4.86
CA CYS A 180 15.81 -14.05 -4.61
C CYS A 180 16.40 -14.99 -5.66
N ASP A 181 15.60 -15.97 -6.13
CA ASP A 181 16.01 -16.89 -7.19
C ASP A 181 16.22 -16.14 -8.52
N TRP A 182 15.30 -15.23 -8.87
CA TRP A 182 15.47 -14.37 -10.02
C TRP A 182 16.71 -13.46 -9.91
N ILE A 183 16.98 -12.89 -8.73
CA ILE A 183 18.20 -12.12 -8.48
C ILE A 183 19.45 -12.98 -8.65
N ALA A 184 19.41 -14.25 -8.20
CA ALA A 184 20.51 -15.18 -8.35
C ALA A 184 20.79 -15.51 -9.83
N ASP A 185 19.75 -15.70 -10.65
CA ASP A 185 19.91 -15.86 -12.10
C ASP A 185 20.59 -14.63 -12.74
N GLN A 186 20.17 -13.42 -12.35
CA GLN A 186 20.78 -12.19 -12.89
C GLN A 186 22.23 -12.03 -12.40
N ALA A 187 22.51 -12.30 -11.13
CA ALA A 187 23.84 -12.16 -10.55
C ALA A 187 24.82 -13.21 -11.08
N ALA A 188 24.36 -14.44 -11.33
CA ALA A 188 25.18 -15.50 -11.92
C ALA A 188 25.67 -15.13 -13.33
N ALA A 189 24.85 -14.43 -14.12
CA ALA A 189 25.22 -13.95 -15.45
C ALA A 189 26.16 -12.73 -15.39
N ASP A 190 25.89 -11.77 -14.50
CA ASP A 190 26.62 -10.51 -14.46
C ASP A 190 27.95 -10.59 -13.67
N PHE A 191 28.08 -11.56 -12.74
CA PHE A 191 29.24 -11.74 -11.87
C PHE A 191 29.74 -13.20 -11.91
N PRO A 192 30.44 -13.61 -12.98
CA PRO A 192 30.86 -15.00 -13.18
C PRO A 192 31.87 -15.51 -12.14
N GLU A 193 32.62 -14.61 -11.49
CA GLU A 193 33.58 -14.96 -10.43
C GLU A 193 32.94 -15.07 -9.04
N ALA A 194 31.69 -14.61 -8.90
CA ALA A 194 30.99 -14.68 -7.63
C ALA A 194 30.48 -16.10 -7.33
N THR A 195 30.61 -16.53 -6.08
CA THR A 195 30.20 -17.86 -5.62
C THR A 195 28.79 -17.86 -5.04
N GLU A 196 28.41 -16.79 -4.36
CA GLU A 196 27.13 -16.65 -3.67
C GLU A 196 26.53 -15.26 -3.89
N VAL A 197 25.21 -15.16 -3.88
CA VAL A 197 24.49 -13.90 -3.75
C VAL A 197 23.64 -13.92 -2.49
N MET A 198 23.55 -12.78 -1.82
CA MET A 198 22.74 -12.56 -0.64
C MET A 198 21.79 -11.41 -0.89
N VAL A 199 20.50 -11.66 -0.66
CA VAL A 199 19.45 -10.65 -0.72
C VAL A 199 18.93 -10.42 0.70
N ARG A 200 18.88 -9.15 1.11
CA ARG A 200 18.43 -8.74 2.45
C ARG A 200 17.26 -7.76 2.33
N GLN A 201 16.26 -7.97 3.17
CA GLN A 201 15.22 -6.99 3.44
C GLN A 201 15.44 -6.38 4.82
N LEU A 202 15.51 -5.06 4.85
CA LEU A 202 15.86 -4.27 6.02
C LEU A 202 14.75 -3.24 6.26
N ARG A 203 14.32 -3.08 7.51
CA ARG A 203 13.49 -1.95 7.93
C ARG A 203 14.35 -0.90 8.60
N TYR A 204 14.06 0.35 8.31
CA TYR A 204 14.74 1.47 8.93
C TYR A 204 13.72 2.42 9.51
N ARG A 205 14.00 3.02 10.66
CA ARG A 205 13.19 4.14 11.14
C ARG A 205 13.43 5.35 10.24
N THR A 206 12.37 5.89 9.66
CA THR A 206 12.40 7.21 9.05
C THR A 206 12.55 8.25 10.17
N PRO A 207 13.54 9.15 10.10
CA PRO A 207 13.68 10.23 11.08
C PRO A 207 12.40 11.05 11.18
N ALA A 208 12.07 11.50 12.39
CA ALA A 208 11.02 12.48 12.64
C ALA A 208 11.42 13.85 12.04
N PRO A 209 10.47 14.77 11.82
CA PRO A 209 10.76 16.05 11.20
C PRO A 209 11.82 16.90 11.93
N ALA A 210 11.92 16.80 13.26
CA ALA A 210 12.95 17.49 14.03
C ALA A 210 14.35 16.89 13.78
N GLU A 211 14.46 15.56 13.84
CA GLU A 211 15.69 14.79 13.60
C GLU A 211 16.19 14.97 12.16
N ALA A 212 15.27 14.91 11.18
CA ALA A 212 15.59 15.18 9.78
C ALA A 212 16.12 16.61 9.57
N ARG A 213 15.59 17.60 10.30
CA ARG A 213 16.10 18.99 10.27
C ARG A 213 17.46 19.12 10.94
N ALA A 214 17.73 18.32 11.96
CA ALA A 214 19.04 18.24 12.61
C ALA A 214 20.08 17.47 11.76
N GLY A 215 19.70 16.95 10.59
CA GLY A 215 20.59 16.21 9.70
C GLY A 215 20.81 14.76 10.11
N GLU A 216 20.01 14.22 11.05
CA GLU A 216 20.12 12.81 11.42
C GLU A 216 19.76 11.91 10.23
N THR A 217 20.71 11.09 9.83
CA THR A 217 20.49 10.01 8.86
C THR A 217 20.16 8.72 9.57
N ILE A 218 19.09 8.07 9.07
CA ILE A 218 18.71 6.65 9.19
C ILE A 218 19.43 5.87 10.31
N LEU A 219 18.70 5.62 11.39
CA LEU A 219 19.13 4.75 12.49
C LEU A 219 19.15 3.28 12.08
N GLU A 220 19.91 2.49 12.83
CA GLU A 220 20.30 1.11 12.53
C GLU A 220 19.17 0.24 11.93
N PRO A 221 19.46 -0.56 10.88
CA PRO A 221 18.47 -1.42 10.27
C PRO A 221 18.01 -2.54 11.20
N THR A 222 16.71 -2.80 11.23
CA THR A 222 16.16 -4.07 11.68
C THR A 222 16.08 -5.04 10.51
N TYR A 223 16.70 -6.22 10.65
CA TYR A 223 16.67 -7.27 9.64
C TYR A 223 15.30 -7.97 9.62
N LEU A 224 14.66 -8.03 8.45
CA LEU A 224 13.42 -8.77 8.26
C LEU A 224 13.66 -10.17 7.73
N SER A 225 14.45 -10.26 6.66
CA SER A 225 14.65 -11.49 5.91
C SER A 225 16.00 -11.44 5.22
N ARG A 226 16.64 -12.60 5.16
CA ARG A 226 17.95 -12.80 4.57
C ARG A 226 17.94 -14.14 3.86
N GLU A 227 18.23 -14.11 2.56
CA GLU A 227 18.31 -15.29 1.73
C GLU A 227 19.68 -15.30 1.03
N VAL A 228 20.34 -16.45 1.04
CA VAL A 228 21.60 -16.68 0.34
C VAL A 228 21.35 -17.75 -0.71
N ARG A 229 21.91 -17.54 -1.91
CA ARG A 229 21.86 -18.48 -3.03
C ARG A 229 23.27 -18.74 -3.55
N LYS A 230 23.55 -20.00 -3.88
CA LYS A 230 24.80 -20.39 -4.50
C LYS A 230 24.70 -20.14 -5.99
N LEU A 231 25.54 -19.28 -6.55
CA LEU A 231 25.43 -18.88 -7.95
C LEU A 231 25.75 -20.02 -8.92
N LYS A 232 26.50 -21.04 -8.47
CA LYS A 232 26.76 -22.25 -9.27
C LYS A 232 25.48 -22.96 -9.73
N GLU A 233 24.41 -22.93 -8.93
CA GLU A 233 23.13 -23.59 -9.23
C GLU A 233 22.28 -22.82 -10.25
N HIS A 234 22.66 -21.56 -10.53
CA HIS A 234 21.91 -20.63 -11.38
C HIS A 234 22.65 -20.27 -12.68
N ARG A 235 23.86 -20.81 -12.89
CA ARG A 235 24.59 -20.68 -14.16
C ARG A 235 23.93 -21.61 -15.18
N LYS A 236 23.36 -21.02 -16.23
CA LYS A 236 22.86 -21.75 -17.40
C LYS A 236 23.99 -22.03 -18.37
#